data_AF-A0A8T1WV31-F1
#
_entry.id   AF-A0A8T1WV31-F1
#
_cell.length_a   1.000
_cell.length_b   1.000
_cell.length_c   1.000
_cell.angle_alpha   90.00
_cell.angle_beta   90.00
_cell.angle_gamma   90.00
#
_symmetry.space_group_name_H-M   'P 1'
#
loop_
_entity.id
_entity.type
_entity.pdbx_description
1 polymer ?
#
loop_
_entity_poly.entity_id
_entity_poly.type
_entity_poly.pdbx_seq_one_letter_code
_entity_poly.pdbx_strand_id
1 'polypeptide(L)'
;MPDLFSPYSLCPDKVINNWDLKRIVGSGLIHVDDWHLYHNMISFLWKGYHLEHKLGHVRFLLTVGYLLVLCHVLVVAVAFALAVGLQIREPLHQCSMGFSGVLFALKVLLNHNSPAFSSVYGFQVPTKYAAWLELVMIHYLVPRSSFMGHMCGIFAGTYWK
;
A
#
# COMPACT_ATOMS: atom_id res chain seq x y z
N MET A 1 -7.99 -3.05 17.73
CA MET A 1 -7.60 -1.67 17.37
C MET A 1 -8.11 -0.74 18.46
N PRO A 2 -7.39 0.31 18.85
CA PRO A 2 -7.90 1.32 19.78
C PRO A 2 -9.14 2.01 19.18
N ASP A 3 -10.19 2.23 19.96
CA ASP A 3 -11.46 2.80 19.50
C ASP A 3 -11.29 4.19 18.84
N LEU A 4 -10.25 4.92 19.25
CA LEU A 4 -9.91 6.25 18.74
C LEU A 4 -9.70 6.31 17.22
N PHE A 5 -9.13 5.25 16.62
CA PHE A 5 -8.80 5.22 15.19
C PHE A 5 -9.81 4.45 14.33
N SER A 6 -10.80 3.81 14.96
CA SER A 6 -11.90 3.09 14.31
C SER A 6 -12.68 3.90 13.25
N PRO A 7 -12.87 5.23 13.40
CA PRO A 7 -13.53 6.04 12.36
C PRO A 7 -12.73 6.18 11.07
N TYR A 8 -11.41 5.99 11.12
CA TYR A 8 -10.51 6.27 10.00
C TYR A 8 -9.90 5.01 9.37
N SER A 9 -10.14 3.82 9.93
CA SER A 9 -9.69 2.57 9.32
C SER A 9 -10.36 2.30 7.98
N LEU A 10 -9.61 1.71 7.06
CA LEU A 10 -10.12 1.23 5.79
C LEU A 10 -10.87 -0.09 6.01
N CYS A 11 -12.17 0.01 6.24
CA CYS A 11 -13.09 -1.12 6.31
C CYS A 11 -13.92 -1.15 5.01
N PRO A 12 -13.73 -2.14 4.13
CA PRO A 12 -14.43 -2.17 2.84
C PRO A 12 -15.95 -2.17 2.97
N ASP A 13 -16.50 -2.91 3.92
CA ASP A 13 -17.94 -2.93 4.22
C ASP A 13 -18.51 -1.55 4.55
N LYS A 14 -17.83 -0.75 5.37
CA LYS A 14 -18.26 0.63 5.73
C LYS A 14 -18.10 1.59 4.57
N VAL A 15 -17.07 1.42 3.73
CA VAL A 15 -16.90 2.26 2.53
C VAL A 15 -18.03 1.99 1.53
N ILE A 16 -18.38 0.73 1.31
CA ILE A 16 -19.40 0.32 0.34
C ILE A 16 -20.81 0.66 0.84
N ASN A 17 -21.14 0.29 2.08
CA ASN A 17 -22.51 0.42 2.60
C ASN A 17 -22.84 1.85 3.02
N ASN A 18 -21.88 2.58 3.60
CA ASN A 18 -22.12 3.90 4.21
C ASN A 18 -21.51 5.06 3.42
N TRP A 19 -20.89 4.79 2.26
CA TRP A 19 -20.19 5.81 1.45
C TRP A 19 -19.17 6.62 2.26
N ASP A 20 -18.50 5.99 3.23
CA ASP A 20 -17.60 6.67 4.17
C ASP A 20 -16.21 6.90 3.54
N LEU A 21 -16.15 7.75 2.50
CA LEU A 21 -14.97 7.99 1.66
C LEU A 21 -13.78 8.56 2.44
N LYS A 22 -14.01 9.19 3.60
CA LYS A 22 -12.92 9.69 4.47
C LYS A 22 -11.99 8.56 4.92
N ARG A 23 -12.47 7.32 4.96
CA ARG A 23 -11.68 6.12 5.26
C ARG A 23 -10.66 5.79 4.17
N ILE A 24 -10.88 6.24 2.93
CA ILE A 24 -9.93 6.05 1.82
C ILE A 24 -8.70 6.92 2.03
N VAL A 25 -8.84 8.14 2.53
CA VAL A 25 -7.68 9.02 2.74
C VAL A 25 -7.13 8.87 4.17
N GLY A 26 -8.00 8.89 5.17
CA GLY A 26 -7.62 8.88 6.58
C GLY A 26 -6.87 7.61 7.01
N SER A 27 -7.19 6.46 6.40
CA SER A 27 -6.56 5.18 6.76
C SER A 27 -5.07 5.11 6.40
N GLY A 28 -4.62 5.88 5.41
CA GLY A 28 -3.20 5.92 5.02
C GLY A 28 -2.37 6.87 5.85
N LEU A 29 -3.00 7.84 6.52
CA LEU A 29 -2.31 8.84 7.35
C LEU A 29 -2.15 8.37 8.79
N ILE A 30 -3.00 7.45 9.25
CA ILE A 30 -3.00 6.93 10.61
C ILE A 30 -2.28 5.57 10.65
N HIS A 31 -1.39 5.42 11.62
CA HIS A 31 -0.65 4.18 11.86
C HIS A 31 -0.94 3.68 13.29
N VAL A 32 -1.12 2.37 13.44
CA VAL A 32 -1.51 1.74 14.72
C VAL A 32 -0.30 1.35 15.56
N ASP A 33 0.87 1.20 14.95
CA ASP A 33 2.09 0.70 15.59
C ASP A 33 3.26 1.64 15.29
N ASP A 34 3.95 2.06 16.36
CA ASP A 34 5.06 3.02 16.34
C ASP A 34 6.23 2.50 15.50
N TRP A 35 6.59 1.21 15.60
CA TRP A 35 7.71 0.65 14.84
C TRP A 35 7.42 0.59 13.34
N HIS A 36 6.19 0.18 12.99
CA HIS A 36 5.73 0.20 11.61
C HIS A 36 5.66 1.61 11.04
N LEU A 37 5.30 2.61 11.85
CA LEU A 37 5.33 4.01 11.46
C LEU A 37 6.76 4.47 11.13
N TYR A 38 7.74 4.23 12.01
CA TYR A 38 9.13 4.64 11.77
C TYR A 38 9.69 4.01 10.49
N HIS A 39 9.50 2.70 10.31
CA HIS A 39 9.96 2.03 9.10
C HIS A 39 9.28 2.58 7.83
N ASN A 40 7.96 2.84 7.90
CA ASN A 40 7.23 3.44 6.79
C ASN A 40 7.74 4.83 6.45
N MET A 41 8.00 5.67 7.44
CA MET A 41 8.45 7.05 7.21
C MET A 41 9.89 7.11 6.69
N ILE A 42 10.80 6.27 7.19
CA ILE A 42 12.18 6.18 6.65
C ILE A 42 12.14 5.69 5.19
N SER A 43 11.35 4.65 4.93
CA SER A 43 11.13 4.10 3.59
C SER A 43 10.51 5.13 2.65
N PHE A 44 9.57 5.94 3.15
CA PHE A 44 8.95 7.05 2.43
C PHE A 44 9.96 8.14 2.11
N LEU A 45 10.73 8.60 3.08
CA LEU A 45 11.73 9.66 2.89
C LEU A 45 12.74 9.26 1.82
N TRP A 46 13.26 8.03 1.88
CA TRP A 46 14.22 7.55 0.88
C TRP A 46 13.60 7.47 -0.52
N LYS A 47 12.42 6.83 -0.68
CA LYS A 47 11.76 6.72 -1.99
C LYS A 47 11.28 8.07 -2.51
N GLY A 48 10.75 8.88 -1.62
CA GLY A 48 10.20 10.21 -1.85
C GLY A 48 11.28 11.16 -2.35
N TYR A 49 12.43 11.23 -1.69
CA TYR A 49 13.57 12.03 -2.14
C TYR A 49 13.97 11.71 -3.59
N HIS A 50 14.09 10.43 -3.94
CA HIS A 50 14.47 10.02 -5.29
C HIS A 50 13.39 10.30 -6.33
N LEU A 51 12.11 10.10 -5.99
CA LEU A 51 11.00 10.36 -6.91
C LEU A 51 10.70 11.84 -7.07
N GLU A 52 10.80 12.63 -6.00
CA GLU A 52 10.65 14.08 -6.02
C GLU A 52 11.72 14.72 -6.89
N HIS A 53 12.97 14.26 -6.80
CA HIS A 53 14.04 14.75 -7.67
C HIS A 53 13.78 14.43 -9.16
N LYS A 54 13.14 13.29 -9.47
CA LYS A 54 12.81 12.89 -10.84
C LYS A 54 11.56 13.56 -11.40
N LEU A 55 10.54 13.80 -10.57
CA LEU A 55 9.22 14.26 -10.99
C LEU A 55 9.00 15.77 -10.74
N GLY A 56 9.73 16.35 -9.79
CA GLY A 56 9.45 17.66 -9.21
C GLY A 56 8.39 17.58 -8.09
N HIS A 57 8.47 18.50 -7.12
CA HIS A 57 7.66 18.48 -5.90
C HIS A 57 6.14 18.44 -6.14
N VAL A 58 5.61 19.22 -7.08
CA VAL A 58 4.16 19.23 -7.38
C VAL A 58 3.69 17.89 -7.94
N ARG A 59 4.40 17.36 -8.94
CA ARG A 59 4.02 16.07 -9.56
C ARG A 59 4.22 14.91 -8.60
N PHE A 60 5.22 14.98 -7.73
CA PHE A 60 5.43 14.01 -6.68
C PHE A 60 4.27 14.00 -5.68
N LEU A 61 3.84 15.17 -5.19
CA LEU A 61 2.69 15.28 -4.30
C LEU A 61 1.41 14.74 -4.94
N LEU A 62 1.14 15.10 -6.20
CA LEU A 62 -0.01 14.56 -6.95
C LEU A 62 0.09 13.03 -7.13
N THR A 63 1.29 12.51 -7.39
CA THR A 63 1.55 11.08 -7.53
C THR A 63 1.27 10.34 -6.22
N VAL A 64 1.75 10.86 -5.08
CA VAL A 64 1.50 10.28 -3.77
C VAL A 64 0.00 10.28 -3.45
N GLY A 65 -0.70 11.39 -3.70
CA GLY A 65 -2.15 11.48 -3.51
C GLY A 65 -2.93 10.51 -4.40
N TYR A 66 -2.56 10.43 -5.68
CA TYR A 66 -3.16 9.49 -6.63
C TYR A 66 -2.95 8.03 -6.20
N LEU A 67 -1.71 7.65 -5.87
CA LEU A 67 -1.38 6.29 -5.43
C LEU A 67 -2.09 5.95 -4.12
N LEU A 68 -2.20 6.87 -3.18
CA LEU A 68 -2.96 6.68 -1.94
C LEU A 68 -4.41 6.29 -2.22
N VAL A 69 -5.11 7.08 -3.03
CA VAL A 69 -6.52 6.82 -3.40
C VAL A 69 -6.63 5.51 -4.18
N LEU A 70 -5.79 5.31 -5.21
CA LEU A 70 -5.83 4.13 -6.06
C LEU A 70 -5.59 2.84 -5.27
N CYS A 71 -4.59 2.82 -4.39
CA CYS A 71 -4.30 1.64 -3.55
C CYS A 71 -5.52 1.23 -2.71
N HIS A 72 -6.14 2.19 -2.02
CA HIS A 72 -7.26 1.90 -1.13
C HIS A 72 -8.56 1.58 -1.88
N VAL A 73 -8.81 2.24 -3.02
CA VAL A 73 -9.92 1.87 -3.91
C VAL A 73 -9.74 0.44 -4.44
N LEU A 74 -8.53 0.06 -4.86
CA LEU A 74 -8.24 -1.30 -5.30
C LEU A 74 -8.47 -2.33 -4.19
N VAL A 75 -8.09 -2.02 -2.94
CA VAL A 75 -8.37 -2.90 -1.80
C VAL A 75 -9.86 -3.12 -1.62
N VAL A 76 -10.67 -2.06 -1.66
CA VAL A 76 -12.14 -2.15 -1.52
C VAL A 76 -12.74 -2.91 -2.71
N ALA A 77 -12.27 -2.65 -3.93
CA ALA A 77 -12.74 -3.31 -5.14
C ALA A 77 -12.43 -4.81 -5.15
N VAL A 78 -11.22 -5.21 -4.74
CA VAL A 78 -10.83 -6.62 -4.60
C VAL A 78 -11.66 -7.30 -3.51
N ALA A 79 -11.83 -6.68 -2.35
CA ALA A 79 -12.67 -7.22 -1.28
C ALA A 79 -14.12 -7.44 -1.74
N PHE A 80 -14.69 -6.49 -2.49
CA PHE A 80 -16.02 -6.61 -3.07
C PHE A 80 -16.10 -7.71 -4.13
N ALA A 81 -15.12 -7.78 -5.05
CA ALA A 81 -15.08 -8.79 -6.10
C ALA A 81 -14.97 -10.21 -5.53
N LEU A 82 -14.18 -10.41 -4.47
CA LEU A 82 -14.08 -11.69 -3.77
C LEU A 82 -15.41 -12.08 -3.10
N ALA A 83 -16.09 -11.11 -2.48
CA ALA A 83 -17.36 -11.35 -1.81
C ALA A 83 -18.49 -11.69 -2.79
N VAL A 84 -18.56 -11.02 -3.93
CA VAL A 84 -19.61 -11.27 -4.94
C VAL A 84 -19.27 -12.49 -5.80
N GLY A 85 -18.04 -12.56 -6.30
CA GLY A 85 -17.61 -13.57 -7.27
C GLY A 85 -17.27 -14.93 -6.65
N LEU A 86 -16.65 -14.94 -5.47
CA LEU A 86 -16.22 -16.18 -4.80
C LEU A 86 -17.00 -16.49 -3.51
N GLN A 87 -17.94 -15.62 -3.12
CA GLN A 87 -18.69 -15.72 -1.85
C GLN A 87 -17.79 -15.69 -0.59
N ILE A 88 -16.56 -15.18 -0.72
CA ILE A 88 -15.60 -15.01 0.38
C ILE A 88 -15.80 -13.61 0.99
N ARG A 89 -16.48 -13.54 2.14
CA ARG A 89 -16.89 -12.26 2.77
C ARG A 89 -15.91 -11.74 3.81
N GLU A 90 -14.97 -12.57 4.24
CA GLU A 90 -13.98 -12.24 5.27
C GLU A 90 -13.20 -10.95 4.94
N PRO A 91 -12.73 -10.70 3.70
CA PRO A 91 -12.03 -9.46 3.35
C PRO A 91 -12.87 -8.20 3.49
N LEU A 92 -14.21 -8.28 3.37
CA LEU A 92 -15.08 -7.11 3.51
C LEU A 92 -15.11 -6.58 4.94
N HIS A 93 -15.01 -7.46 5.92
CA HIS A 93 -15.08 -7.13 7.34
C HIS A 93 -13.70 -6.89 7.97
N GLN A 94 -12.62 -7.07 7.20
CA GLN A 94 -11.27 -6.79 7.65
C GLN A 94 -10.94 -5.31 7.45
N CYS A 95 -10.78 -4.61 8.57
CA CYS A 95 -10.31 -3.23 8.56
C CYS A 95 -8.78 -3.17 8.61
N SER A 96 -8.19 -2.37 7.73
CA SER A 96 -6.74 -2.14 7.72
C SER A 96 -6.41 -0.64 7.83
N MET A 97 -5.17 -0.35 8.21
CA MET A 97 -4.61 1.00 8.25
C MET A 97 -3.16 0.94 7.79
N GLY A 98 -2.67 2.03 7.25
CA GLY A 98 -1.25 2.23 7.03
C GLY A 98 -0.88 2.58 5.59
N PHE A 99 0.22 3.32 5.49
CA PHE A 99 0.74 3.85 4.24
C PHE A 99 1.56 2.85 3.42
N SER A 100 1.74 1.62 3.92
CA SER A 100 2.66 0.64 3.32
C SER A 100 2.29 0.24 1.89
N GLY A 101 1.00 0.18 1.54
CA GLY A 101 0.59 -0.06 0.15
C GLY A 101 1.12 1.00 -0.82
N VAL A 102 1.07 2.27 -0.39
CA VAL A 102 1.64 3.39 -1.16
C VAL A 102 3.17 3.25 -1.28
N LEU A 103 3.86 2.79 -0.23
CA LEU A 103 5.30 2.55 -0.30
C LEU A 103 5.69 1.45 -1.28
N PHE A 104 4.88 0.39 -1.38
CA PHE A 104 5.05 -0.64 -2.41
C PHE A 104 4.83 -0.04 -3.81
N ALA A 105 3.81 0.81 -3.98
CA ALA A 105 3.57 1.50 -5.24
C ALA A 105 4.74 2.41 -5.65
N LEU A 106 5.26 3.22 -4.71
CA LEU A 106 6.43 4.08 -4.92
C LEU A 106 7.70 3.25 -5.22
N LYS A 107 7.85 2.06 -4.59
CA LYS A 107 8.97 1.15 -4.86
C LYS A 107 8.91 0.63 -6.30
N VAL A 108 7.73 0.21 -6.77
CA VAL A 108 7.53 -0.22 -8.16
C VAL A 108 7.83 0.93 -9.10
N LEU A 109 7.27 2.11 -8.83
CA LEU A 109 7.44 3.29 -9.65
C LEU A 109 8.93 3.68 -9.80
N LEU A 110 9.66 3.74 -8.70
CA LEU A 110 11.08 4.11 -8.72
C LEU A 110 11.94 3.12 -9.53
N ASN A 111 11.54 1.85 -9.55
CA ASN A 111 12.37 0.74 -10.03
C ASN A 111 11.87 0.08 -11.32
N HIS A 112 10.74 0.52 -11.89
CA HIS A 112 10.09 -0.14 -13.03
C HIS A 112 11.04 -0.38 -14.20
N ASN A 113 11.91 0.58 -14.50
CA ASN A 113 12.88 0.51 -15.61
C ASN A 113 14.32 0.27 -15.12
N SER A 114 14.55 -0.11 -13.87
CA SER A 114 15.90 -0.31 -13.35
C SER A 114 16.53 -1.58 -13.93
N PRO A 115 17.69 -1.48 -14.61
CA PRO A 115 18.43 -2.66 -15.08
C PRO A 115 19.27 -3.31 -13.96
N ALA A 116 19.36 -2.69 -12.79
CA ALA A 116 20.22 -3.12 -11.71
C ALA A 116 19.65 -4.32 -10.94
N PHE A 117 20.51 -4.98 -10.18
CA PHE A 117 20.13 -5.98 -9.17
C PHE A 117 20.18 -5.38 -7.77
N SER A 118 19.27 -5.82 -6.91
CA SER A 118 19.20 -5.42 -5.50
C SER A 118 19.21 -6.67 -4.63
N SER A 119 19.87 -6.60 -3.48
CA SER A 119 19.78 -7.64 -2.46
C SER A 119 18.57 -7.37 -1.56
N VAL A 120 17.66 -8.35 -1.46
CA VAL A 120 16.50 -8.31 -0.55
C VAL A 120 16.62 -9.53 0.37
N TYR A 121 16.86 -9.29 1.66
CA TYR A 121 17.11 -10.34 2.67
C TYR A 121 18.20 -11.37 2.25
N GLY A 122 19.27 -10.89 1.61
CA GLY A 122 20.38 -11.75 1.16
C GLY A 122 20.19 -12.37 -0.23
N PHE A 123 18.99 -12.29 -0.82
CA PHE A 123 18.73 -12.79 -2.17
C PHE A 123 18.94 -11.69 -3.22
N GLN A 124 19.73 -11.98 -4.25
CA GLN A 124 19.91 -11.07 -5.38
C GLN A 124 18.74 -11.20 -6.36
N VAL A 125 18.06 -10.09 -6.63
CA VAL A 125 16.90 -10.04 -7.53
C VAL A 125 16.99 -8.81 -8.45
N PRO A 126 16.52 -8.87 -9.70
CA PRO A 126 16.37 -7.68 -10.51
C PRO A 126 15.53 -6.63 -9.77
N THR A 127 16.01 -5.39 -9.72
CA THR A 127 15.45 -4.35 -8.84
C THR A 127 13.97 -4.07 -9.13
N LYS A 128 13.54 -4.22 -10.39
CA LYS A 128 12.13 -4.16 -10.81
C LYS A 128 11.21 -5.18 -10.13
N TYR A 129 11.73 -6.32 -9.68
CA TYR A 129 10.99 -7.36 -8.97
C TYR A 129 11.22 -7.35 -7.45
N ALA A 130 12.04 -6.42 -6.95
CA ALA A 130 12.34 -6.33 -5.52
C ALA A 130 11.09 -6.06 -4.66
N ALA A 131 10.05 -5.42 -5.22
CA ALA A 131 8.77 -5.24 -4.52
C ALA A 131 8.02 -6.58 -4.36
N TRP A 132 8.00 -7.42 -5.39
CA TRP A 132 7.36 -8.73 -5.32
C TRP A 132 8.07 -9.67 -4.34
N LEU A 133 9.40 -9.68 -4.34
CA LEU A 133 10.16 -10.50 -3.38
C LEU A 133 9.93 -10.02 -1.93
N GLU A 134 9.91 -8.72 -1.70
CA GLU A 134 9.60 -8.15 -0.39
C GLU A 134 8.18 -8.51 0.09
N LEU A 135 7.19 -8.51 -0.82
CA LEU A 135 5.83 -8.94 -0.50
C LEU A 135 5.79 -10.37 0.02
N VAL A 136 6.45 -11.30 -0.69
CA VAL A 136 6.51 -12.72 -0.29
C VAL A 136 7.19 -12.85 1.07
N MET A 137 8.31 -12.18 1.30
CA MET A 137 9.03 -12.23 2.57
C MET A 137 8.19 -11.68 3.73
N ILE A 138 7.56 -10.52 3.56
CA ILE A 138 6.72 -9.91 4.60
C ILE A 138 5.50 -10.79 4.92
N HIS A 139 4.92 -11.48 3.92
CA HIS A 139 3.80 -12.40 4.15
C HIS A 139 4.17 -13.52 5.13
N TYR A 140 5.36 -14.09 5.01
CA TYR A 140 5.82 -15.15 5.91
C TYR A 140 6.30 -14.62 7.27
N LEU A 141 7.00 -13.48 7.30
CA LEU A 141 7.58 -12.93 8.52
C LEU A 141 6.55 -12.21 9.40
N VAL A 142 5.59 -11.53 8.77
CA VAL A 142 4.57 -10.70 9.44
C VAL A 142 3.19 -11.06 8.88
N PRO A 143 2.63 -12.24 9.26
CA PRO A 143 1.35 -12.73 8.75
C PRO A 143 0.15 -11.84 9.16
N ARG A 144 0.35 -10.93 10.12
CA ARG A 144 -0.63 -9.92 10.51
C ARG A 144 -0.68 -8.70 9.58
N SER A 145 0.28 -8.57 8.66
CA SER A 145 0.28 -7.48 7.68
C SER A 145 -0.75 -7.71 6.58
N SER A 146 -1.29 -6.63 6.01
CA SER A 146 -2.27 -6.75 4.92
C SER A 146 -1.59 -7.10 3.61
N PHE A 147 -1.42 -8.41 3.36
CA PHE A 147 -0.93 -8.92 2.07
C PHE A 147 -1.70 -8.33 0.89
N MET A 148 -3.04 -8.30 1.00
CA MET A 148 -3.92 -7.71 -0.02
C MET A 148 -3.62 -6.22 -0.24
N GLY A 149 -3.39 -5.44 0.82
CA GLY A 149 -3.04 -4.03 0.72
C GLY A 149 -1.71 -3.77 0.02
N HIS A 150 -0.68 -4.55 0.35
CA HIS A 150 0.63 -4.43 -0.32
C HIS A 150 0.57 -4.85 -1.78
N MET A 151 -0.13 -5.94 -2.09
CA MET A 151 -0.34 -6.41 -3.45
C MET A 151 -1.09 -5.37 -4.30
N CYS A 152 -2.17 -4.78 -3.78
CA CYS A 152 -2.87 -3.67 -4.44
C CYS A 152 -1.95 -2.46 -4.67
N GLY A 153 -1.04 -2.20 -3.74
CA GLY A 153 0.00 -1.19 -3.89
C GLY A 153 0.95 -1.45 -5.06
N ILE A 154 1.44 -2.68 -5.18
CA ILE A 154 2.29 -3.07 -6.32
C ILE A 154 1.54 -2.87 -7.64
N PHE A 155 0.28 -3.31 -7.73
CA PHE A 155 -0.54 -3.10 -8.91
C PHE A 155 -0.75 -1.62 -9.22
N ALA A 156 -1.12 -0.80 -8.22
CA ALA A 156 -1.27 0.64 -8.38
C ALA A 156 0.01 1.29 -8.96
N GLY A 157 1.19 0.87 -8.48
CA GLY A 157 2.48 1.32 -9.01
C GLY A 157 2.76 0.88 -10.46
N THR A 158 2.31 -0.32 -10.86
CA THR A 158 2.48 -0.79 -12.26
C THR A 158 1.55 -0.08 -13.25
N TYR A 159 0.37 0.35 -12.80
CA TYR A 159 -0.60 1.08 -13.63
C TYR A 159 -0.33 2.58 -13.68
N TRP A 160 0.62 3.09 -12.89
CA TRP A 160 1.09 4.46 -12.99
C TRP A 160 1.90 4.62 -14.29
N LYS A 161 1.36 5.37 -15.26
CA LYS A 161 2.01 5.75 -16.53
C LYS A 161 1.61 7.16 -16.92
#